data_AF-A0A353M3Q3-F1
#
_entry.id   AF-A0A353M3Q3-F1
#
_cell.length_a   1.000
_cell.length_b   1.000
_cell.length_c   1.000
_cell.angle_alpha   90.00
_cell.angle_beta   90.00
_cell.angle_gamma   90.00
#
_symmetry.space_group_name_H-M   'P 1'
#
loop_
_entity.id
_entity.type
_entity.pdbx_description
1 polymer ?
#
loop_
_entity_poly.entity_id
_entity_poly.type
_entity_poly.pdbx_seq_one_letter_code
_entity_poly.pdbx_strand_id
1 'polypeptide(L)'
;MSRKCWILTIPVLIALAITGCSPVMDQGGGVPKGPKPLWLTDGFDFPVGDANGRGWSITGYRFLDWSRYSNSYHPGEDWNIPGVGNGDHGEPVYSVANGEVVFSGWNTALGNVILIKHAISPTDFVWSQYAHLDQ
;
A
#
# COMPACT_ATOMS: atom_id res chain seq x y z
N MET A 1 88.50 -10.53 12.76
CA MET A 1 87.83 -10.63 11.44
C MET A 1 86.33 -10.63 11.66
N SER A 2 85.65 -9.78 10.90
CA SER A 2 84.21 -9.51 10.90
C SER A 2 83.39 -10.73 10.47
N ARG A 3 82.21 -10.95 11.08
CA ARG A 3 80.91 -10.78 10.37
C ARG A 3 79.71 -10.96 11.32
N LYS A 4 78.91 -9.88 11.36
CA LYS A 4 77.54 -9.81 11.86
C LYS A 4 76.60 -10.45 10.82
N CYS A 5 75.56 -11.17 11.24
CA CYS A 5 74.36 -11.44 10.44
C CYS A 5 73.20 -11.70 11.42
N TRP A 6 72.55 -10.63 11.89
CA TRP A 6 71.23 -10.16 11.46
C TRP A 6 70.08 -11.13 11.83
N ILE A 7 69.38 -10.68 12.87
CA ILE A 7 68.03 -11.01 13.31
C ILE A 7 67.09 -11.17 12.11
N LEU A 8 66.29 -12.25 12.12
CA LEU A 8 64.90 -12.23 11.63
C LEU A 8 64.08 -13.20 12.50
N THR A 9 63.59 -12.68 13.62
CA THR A 9 62.49 -13.26 14.38
C THR A 9 61.23 -13.18 13.54
N ILE A 10 60.67 -14.32 13.12
CA ILE A 10 59.33 -14.39 12.53
C ILE A 10 58.36 -14.75 13.67
N PRO A 11 57.51 -13.84 14.16
CA PRO A 11 56.36 -14.25 14.94
C PRO A 11 55.26 -14.64 13.95
N VAL A 12 55.07 -15.94 13.72
CA VAL A 12 53.81 -16.41 13.12
C VAL A 12 52.76 -16.33 14.21
N LEU A 13 52.12 -15.17 14.30
CA LEU A 13 50.86 -14.97 15.01
C LEU A 13 49.81 -15.86 14.32
N ILE A 14 49.67 -17.09 14.80
CA ILE A 14 48.55 -17.96 14.43
C ILE A 14 47.31 -17.30 15.00
N ALA A 15 46.50 -16.76 14.09
CA ALA A 15 45.29 -16.04 14.36
C ALA A 15 44.34 -16.86 15.23
N LEU A 16 43.76 -16.14 16.20
CA LEU A 16 42.65 -16.52 17.06
C LEU A 16 41.64 -17.43 16.35
N ALA A 17 41.34 -18.56 17.02
CA ALA A 17 40.10 -19.28 16.82
C ALA A 17 38.93 -18.33 17.09
N ILE A 18 38.25 -17.91 16.03
CA ILE A 18 36.89 -17.39 16.10
C ILE A 18 36.08 -18.28 15.18
N THR A 19 35.46 -19.28 15.78
CA THR A 19 34.24 -19.90 15.26
C THR A 19 33.16 -18.82 15.26
N GLY A 20 33.24 -17.91 14.30
CA GLY A 20 32.21 -16.94 14.02
C GLY A 20 31.41 -17.50 12.87
N CYS A 21 30.22 -18.03 13.16
CA CYS A 21 29.14 -17.90 12.19
C CYS A 21 29.05 -16.41 11.90
N SER A 22 29.51 -15.98 10.73
CA SER A 22 29.22 -14.64 10.26
C SER A 22 27.70 -14.52 10.27
N PRO A 23 27.07 -13.56 10.98
CA PRO A 23 25.74 -13.17 10.57
C PRO A 23 25.89 -12.72 9.13
N VAL A 24 25.16 -13.38 8.24
CA VAL A 24 24.92 -12.89 6.89
C VAL A 24 24.49 -11.43 7.07
N MET A 25 25.32 -10.49 6.62
CA MET A 25 24.88 -9.13 6.46
C MET A 25 23.73 -9.20 5.47
N ASP A 26 22.52 -8.98 5.98
CA ASP A 26 21.31 -8.77 5.21
C ASP A 26 21.54 -7.58 4.29
N GLN A 27 21.99 -7.87 3.07
CA GLN A 27 21.85 -6.98 1.93
C GLN A 27 20.58 -7.40 1.20
N GLY A 28 19.44 -7.05 1.78
CA GLY A 28 18.12 -7.12 1.15
C GLY A 28 17.70 -8.53 0.73
N GLY A 29 18.22 -9.56 1.39
CA GLY A 29 18.01 -10.96 1.07
C GLY A 29 16.77 -11.51 1.76
N GLY A 30 15.61 -10.93 1.47
CA GLY A 30 14.34 -11.49 1.93
C GLY A 30 14.20 -12.91 1.38
N VAL A 31 14.02 -13.89 2.28
CA VAL A 31 13.50 -15.23 2.00
C VAL A 31 12.46 -15.11 0.88
N PRO A 32 12.43 -15.98 -0.15
CA PRO A 32 11.37 -15.95 -1.14
C PRO A 32 10.05 -16.07 -0.37
N LYS A 33 9.35 -14.95 -0.16
CA LYS A 33 8.00 -15.00 0.36
C LYS A 33 7.27 -15.80 -0.71
N GLY A 34 6.79 -16.99 -0.34
CA GLY A 34 5.86 -17.72 -1.18
C GLY A 34 4.76 -16.75 -1.65
N PRO A 35 4.14 -16.99 -2.81
CA PRO A 35 3.21 -16.05 -3.40
C PRO A 35 2.21 -15.61 -2.33
N LYS A 36 2.15 -14.29 -2.12
CA LYS A 36 1.22 -13.67 -1.19
C LYS A 36 -0.18 -14.20 -1.53
N PRO A 37 -0.97 -14.70 -0.57
CA PRO A 37 -2.29 -15.20 -0.89
C PRO A 37 -3.10 -14.12 -1.61
N LEU A 38 -3.86 -14.48 -2.64
CA LEU A 38 -4.61 -13.53 -3.48
C LEU A 38 -5.62 -12.67 -2.69
N TRP A 39 -6.02 -13.12 -1.50
CA TRP A 39 -6.92 -12.37 -0.62
C TRP A 39 -6.23 -11.27 0.20
N LEU A 40 -4.89 -11.26 0.26
CA LEU A 40 -4.13 -10.29 1.04
C LEU A 40 -3.68 -9.14 0.13
N THR A 41 -4.09 -7.91 0.45
CA THR A 41 -3.80 -6.73 -0.37
C THR A 41 -2.30 -6.52 -0.56
N ASP A 42 -1.83 -6.30 -1.78
CA ASP A 42 -0.44 -5.95 -2.13
C ASP A 42 -0.16 -4.44 -2.15
N GLY A 43 -1.19 -3.61 -2.00
CA GLY A 43 -1.10 -2.15 -2.01
C GLY A 43 -2.48 -1.53 -2.16
N PHE A 44 -2.54 -0.21 -2.30
CA PHE A 44 -3.77 0.50 -2.61
C PHE A 44 -3.53 1.45 -3.78
N ASP A 45 -4.38 1.39 -4.78
CA ASP A 45 -4.37 2.26 -5.95
C ASP A 45 -5.53 3.27 -5.90
N PHE A 46 -5.50 4.28 -6.79
CA PHE A 46 -6.60 5.21 -6.94
C PHE A 46 -7.86 4.52 -7.52
N PRO A 47 -9.06 4.85 -7.03
CA PRO A 47 -10.30 4.18 -7.44
C PRO A 47 -10.82 4.64 -8.82
N VAL A 48 -10.23 5.67 -9.42
CA VAL A 48 -10.70 6.33 -10.64
C VAL A 48 -9.51 6.79 -11.49
N GLY A 49 -9.71 6.91 -12.80
CA GLY A 49 -8.64 7.23 -13.73
C GLY A 49 -7.75 6.02 -14.01
N ASP A 50 -6.44 6.22 -14.04
CA ASP A 50 -5.47 5.12 -14.07
C ASP A 50 -4.95 4.80 -12.66
N ALA A 51 -3.99 3.87 -12.55
CA ALA A 51 -3.40 3.51 -11.25
C ALA A 51 -2.80 4.71 -10.47
N ASN A 52 -2.53 5.84 -11.13
CA ASN A 52 -2.04 7.07 -10.52
C ASN A 52 -3.13 8.16 -10.39
N GLY A 53 -4.39 7.84 -10.64
CA GLY A 53 -5.51 8.78 -10.55
C GLY A 53 -5.52 9.87 -11.63
N ARG A 54 -4.79 9.69 -12.75
CA ARG A 54 -4.64 10.76 -13.76
C ARG A 54 -6.00 11.19 -14.33
N GLY A 55 -6.18 12.50 -14.41
CA GLY A 55 -7.41 13.12 -14.92
C GLY A 55 -8.50 13.34 -13.88
N TRP A 56 -8.30 12.86 -12.66
CA TRP A 56 -9.25 12.99 -11.55
C TRP A 56 -8.68 13.83 -10.42
N SER A 57 -9.54 14.43 -9.62
CA SER A 57 -9.15 15.18 -8.43
C SER A 57 -10.28 15.21 -7.41
N ILE A 58 -9.93 15.49 -6.16
CA ILE A 58 -10.92 15.76 -5.12
C ILE A 58 -11.47 17.17 -5.35
N THR A 59 -12.67 17.26 -5.92
CA THR A 59 -13.31 18.57 -6.24
C THR A 59 -14.60 18.81 -5.46
N GLY A 60 -15.17 17.78 -4.83
CA GLY A 60 -16.27 17.90 -3.87
C GLY A 60 -15.75 17.97 -2.43
N TYR A 61 -16.35 17.18 -1.52
CA TYR A 61 -15.91 17.14 -0.13
C TYR A 61 -14.60 16.37 0.06
N ARG A 62 -13.77 16.83 0.99
CA ARG A 62 -12.65 16.05 1.56
C ARG A 62 -13.10 15.29 2.80
N PHE A 63 -12.28 14.34 3.23
CA PHE A 63 -12.52 13.63 4.48
C PHE A 63 -12.63 14.60 5.66
N LEU A 64 -13.71 14.48 6.44
CA LEU A 64 -14.07 15.34 7.57
C LEU A 64 -14.37 16.80 7.22
N ASP A 65 -14.65 17.12 5.96
CA ASP A 65 -15.29 18.40 5.65
C ASP A 65 -16.72 18.43 6.21
N TRP A 66 -17.13 19.58 6.75
CA TRP A 66 -18.50 19.76 7.24
C TRP A 66 -19.47 19.95 6.07
N SER A 67 -20.39 19.01 5.88
CA SER A 67 -21.46 19.12 4.89
C SER A 67 -22.69 19.77 5.48
N ARG A 68 -23.10 20.91 4.91
CA ARG A 68 -24.38 21.56 5.25
C ARG A 68 -25.59 20.80 4.69
N TYR A 69 -25.38 19.94 3.69
CA TYR A 69 -26.44 19.17 3.07
C TYR A 69 -26.87 17.99 3.96
N SER A 70 -25.90 17.20 4.44
CA SER A 70 -26.16 16.08 5.36
C SER A 70 -26.17 16.49 6.83
N ASN A 71 -25.74 17.73 7.16
CA ASN A 71 -25.55 18.22 8.53
C ASN A 71 -24.63 17.30 9.35
N SER A 72 -23.53 16.85 8.73
CA SER A 72 -22.54 15.94 9.31
C SER A 72 -21.16 16.18 8.71
N TYR A 73 -20.13 15.59 9.33
CA TYR A 73 -18.82 15.49 8.70
C TYR A 73 -18.84 14.45 7.58
N HIS A 74 -18.17 14.74 6.46
CA HIS A 74 -18.11 13.88 5.30
C HIS A 74 -17.22 12.65 5.56
N PRO A 75 -17.70 11.42 5.35
CA PRO A 75 -16.99 10.21 5.74
C PRO A 75 -15.88 9.78 4.76
N GLY A 76 -15.72 10.49 3.64
CA GLY A 76 -14.74 10.17 2.59
C GLY A 76 -14.39 11.37 1.73
N GLU A 77 -13.87 11.11 0.53
CA GLU A 77 -13.51 12.12 -0.47
C GLU A 77 -14.36 11.98 -1.74
N ASP A 78 -14.77 13.12 -2.31
CA ASP A 78 -15.51 13.17 -3.58
C ASP A 78 -14.55 13.43 -4.74
N TRP A 79 -14.31 12.38 -5.53
CA TRP A 79 -13.44 12.39 -6.69
C TRP A 79 -14.24 12.65 -7.97
N ASN A 80 -13.82 13.63 -8.76
CA ASN A 80 -14.45 13.98 -10.04
C ASN A 80 -13.39 14.33 -11.10
N ILE A 81 -13.80 14.31 -12.36
CA ILE A 81 -13.03 14.92 -13.45
C ILE A 81 -13.18 16.45 -13.36
N PRO A 82 -12.09 17.24 -13.24
CA PRO A 82 -12.19 18.68 -13.06
C PRO A 82 -12.86 19.39 -14.25
N GLY A 83 -13.87 20.22 -13.95
CA GLY A 83 -14.45 21.17 -14.91
C GLY A 83 -15.43 20.60 -15.92
N VAL A 84 -15.84 19.33 -15.81
CA VAL A 84 -16.74 18.69 -16.79
C VAL A 84 -18.19 18.52 -16.30
N GLY A 85 -18.52 18.94 -15.08
CA GLY A 85 -19.85 18.71 -14.50
C GLY A 85 -20.13 17.21 -14.38
N ASN A 86 -21.26 16.73 -14.90
CA ASN A 86 -21.62 15.30 -14.94
C ASN A 86 -20.84 14.51 -16.01
N GLY A 87 -19.77 15.06 -16.59
CA GLY A 87 -18.96 14.39 -17.59
C GLY A 87 -18.16 13.19 -17.08
N ASP A 88 -18.20 12.92 -15.77
CA ASP A 88 -17.65 11.73 -15.11
C ASP A 88 -18.69 10.60 -14.94
N HIS A 89 -19.96 10.85 -15.27
CA HIS A 89 -21.02 9.83 -15.19
C HIS A 89 -20.76 8.69 -16.18
N GLY A 90 -20.70 7.47 -15.65
CA GLY A 90 -20.49 6.24 -16.44
C GLY A 90 -19.01 5.89 -16.61
N GLU A 91 -18.09 6.73 -16.12
CA GLU A 91 -16.68 6.39 -16.07
C GLU A 91 -16.43 5.23 -15.09
N PRO A 92 -15.44 4.37 -15.38
CA PRO A 92 -15.17 3.20 -14.57
C PRO A 92 -14.61 3.59 -13.19
N VAL A 93 -15.14 2.92 -12.16
CA VAL A 93 -14.61 2.94 -10.80
C VAL A 93 -14.00 1.58 -10.51
N TYR A 94 -12.75 1.58 -10.06
CA TYR A 94 -11.97 0.38 -9.77
C TYR A 94 -11.90 0.13 -8.27
N SER A 95 -11.79 -1.14 -7.89
CA SER A 95 -11.46 -1.48 -6.51
C SER A 95 -10.03 -1.03 -6.22
N VAL A 96 -9.83 -0.37 -5.07
CA VAL A 96 -8.51 0.11 -4.64
C VAL A 96 -7.53 -1.01 -4.32
N ALA A 97 -8.01 -2.25 -4.11
CA ALA A 97 -7.20 -3.42 -3.78
C ALA A 97 -7.98 -4.72 -3.94
N ASN A 98 -7.29 -5.86 -3.97
CA ASN A 98 -7.93 -7.17 -3.84
C ASN A 98 -8.76 -7.27 -2.55
N GLY A 99 -9.93 -7.88 -2.61
CA GLY A 99 -10.82 -8.00 -1.44
C GLY A 99 -12.12 -8.74 -1.72
N GLU A 100 -12.92 -8.86 -0.67
CA GLU A 100 -14.24 -9.49 -0.69
C GLU A 100 -15.33 -8.42 -0.73
N VAL A 101 -16.25 -8.48 -1.69
CA VAL A 101 -17.45 -7.62 -1.70
C VAL A 101 -18.38 -8.12 -0.59
N VAL A 102 -18.50 -7.32 0.47
CA VAL A 102 -19.33 -7.65 1.64
C VAL A 102 -20.69 -6.95 1.64
N PHE A 103 -20.86 -5.94 0.78
CA PHE A 103 -22.14 -5.29 0.51
C PHE A 103 -22.19 -4.76 -0.92
N SER A 104 -23.34 -4.92 -1.56
CA SER A 104 -23.69 -4.28 -2.84
C SER A 104 -25.19 -3.99 -2.79
N GLY A 105 -25.56 -2.71 -2.88
CA GLY A 105 -26.96 -2.32 -2.77
C GLY A 105 -27.16 -0.81 -2.79
N TRP A 106 -28.41 -0.39 -2.60
CA TRP A 106 -28.81 1.00 -2.73
C TRP A 106 -29.35 1.58 -1.42
N ASN A 107 -29.12 2.87 -1.19
CA ASN A 107 -29.87 3.64 -0.20
C ASN A 107 -30.10 5.09 -0.64
N THR A 108 -31.02 5.78 0.03
CA THR A 108 -31.44 7.14 -0.30
C THR A 108 -30.36 8.21 -0.09
N ALA A 109 -29.35 7.96 0.74
CA ALA A 109 -28.32 8.94 1.05
C ALA A 109 -27.14 8.88 0.08
N LEU A 110 -26.73 7.68 -0.32
CA LEU A 110 -25.50 7.43 -1.08
C LEU A 110 -25.72 6.83 -2.47
N GLY A 111 -26.96 6.51 -2.85
CA GLY A 111 -27.25 5.84 -4.12
C GLY A 111 -26.80 4.38 -4.12
N ASN A 112 -26.29 3.89 -5.26
CA ASN A 112 -25.69 2.56 -5.35
C ASN A 112 -24.32 2.57 -4.66
N VAL A 113 -24.13 1.59 -3.78
CA VAL A 113 -22.96 1.47 -2.92
C VAL A 113 -22.38 0.06 -3.00
N ILE A 114 -21.05 -0.01 -3.06
CA ILE A 114 -20.27 -1.24 -2.87
C ILE A 114 -19.37 -1.05 -1.65
N LEU A 115 -19.30 -2.08 -0.79
CA LEU A 115 -18.34 -2.15 0.31
C LEU A 115 -17.44 -3.37 0.10
N ILE A 116 -16.13 -3.14 0.10
CA ILE A 116 -15.13 -4.19 -0.08
C ILE A 116 -14.27 -4.29 1.18
N LYS A 117 -14.18 -5.51 1.73
CA LYS A 117 -13.29 -5.84 2.85
C LYS A 117 -11.94 -6.28 2.29
N HIS A 118 -10.87 -5.60 2.71
CA HIS A 118 -9.50 -5.91 2.32
C HIS A 118 -8.73 -6.46 3.52
N ALA A 119 -8.03 -7.57 3.34
CA ALA A 119 -7.10 -8.04 4.35
C ALA A 119 -5.76 -7.33 4.19
N ILE A 120 -5.28 -6.65 5.24
CA ILE A 120 -3.94 -6.05 5.32
C ILE A 120 -2.96 -6.98 6.04
N SER A 121 -3.48 -7.92 6.84
CA SER A 121 -2.77 -9.06 7.43
C SER A 121 -3.72 -10.26 7.51
N PRO A 122 -3.28 -11.46 7.94
CA PRO A 122 -4.18 -12.59 8.19
C PRO A 122 -5.27 -12.34 9.23
N THR A 123 -5.12 -11.33 10.08
CA THR A 123 -6.06 -11.02 11.16
C THR A 123 -6.62 -9.60 11.10
N ASP A 124 -6.02 -8.72 10.29
CA ASP A 124 -6.36 -7.30 10.23
C ASP A 124 -6.97 -6.93 8.88
N PHE A 125 -8.03 -6.12 8.94
CA PHE A 125 -8.84 -5.76 7.79
C PHE A 125 -9.16 -4.27 7.76
N VAL A 126 -9.32 -3.74 6.55
CA VAL A 126 -9.86 -2.41 6.28
C VAL A 126 -10.98 -2.50 5.25
N TRP A 127 -11.80 -1.47 5.14
CA TRP A 127 -12.90 -1.43 4.18
C TRP A 127 -12.78 -0.22 3.27
N SER A 128 -13.04 -0.42 1.98
CA SER A 128 -13.29 0.67 1.04
C SER A 128 -14.78 0.70 0.70
N GLN A 129 -15.35 1.90 0.66
CA GLN A 129 -16.74 2.15 0.27
C GLN A 129 -16.74 3.00 -1.00
N TYR A 130 -17.54 2.60 -1.97
CA TYR A 130 -17.76 3.31 -3.23
C TYR A 130 -19.24 3.69 -3.26
N ALA A 131 -19.53 4.97 -3.42
CA ALA A 131 -20.89 5.51 -3.40
C ALA A 131 -21.18 6.29 -4.68
N HIS A 132 -22.45 6.62 -4.90
CA HIS A 132 -22.92 7.34 -6.08
C HIS A 132 -22.62 6.64 -7.42
N LEU A 133 -22.49 5.30 -7.39
CA LEU A 133 -22.31 4.51 -8.61
C LEU A 133 -23.60 4.51 -9.45
N ASP A 134 -23.44 4.37 -10.77
CA ASP A 134 -24.56 4.39 -11.71
C ASP A 134 -25.42 3.11 -11.66
N GLN A 135 -24.77 1.94 -11.63
CA GLN A 135 -25.39 0.61 -11.65
C GLN A 135 -24.63 -0.39 -10.77
#